data_AF-A0A9D7FGU2-F1
#
_entry.id   AF-A0A9D7FGU2-F1
#
_cell.length_a   1.000
_cell.length_b   1.000
_cell.length_c   1.000
_cell.angle_alpha   90.00
_cell.angle_beta   90.00
_cell.angle_gamma   90.00
#
_symmetry.space_group_name_H-M   'P 1'
#
loop_
_entity.id
_entity.type
_entity.pdbx_description
1 polymer ?
#
loop_
_entity_poly.entity_id
_entity_poly.type
_entity_poly.pdbx_seq_one_letter_code
_entity_poly.pdbx_strand_id
1 'polypeptide(L)'
;MQFILWSNKVIAQIPLVACGTINHIEHFNSKYISAHTIDVWLPQNYNHKRNYPVLYLHDGRSIFDSTLVGERQEWKVDETIARLVSENKIRDCIVVAIWNDPTYRFSEYFPQRPFETLADSIQNNIYSTAKYNNLRLFNSRIYSDNYLLFITQELKPYIDSAYSTKGNRRNTFIAGSSLGGMISLYAICEYPKIFGGVACLSTHWPGIFTLVDNPFPKTMLDYLQTHLPKRKHKFYFDFGGKGIDTTYKTFQKMVDEIGKLKNYTAKNWLTLEFPDADHSIRAWKKRIEFPLEFLLKK
;
A
#
# COMPACT_ATOMS: atom_id res chain seq x y z
N MET A 1 1.77 -26.06 -45.54
CA MET A 1 1.16 -24.97 -44.77
C MET A 1 2.15 -24.55 -43.68
N GLN A 2 2.76 -23.37 -43.84
CA GLN A 2 3.74 -22.83 -42.89
C GLN A 2 2.96 -21.99 -41.87
N PHE A 3 2.85 -22.47 -40.63
CA PHE A 3 2.20 -21.71 -39.56
C PHE A 3 3.16 -20.62 -39.08
N ILE A 4 2.85 -19.37 -39.45
CA ILE A 4 3.51 -18.19 -38.87
C ILE A 4 2.87 -17.96 -37.49
N LEU A 5 3.62 -18.29 -36.43
CA LEU A 5 3.27 -17.91 -35.06
C LEU A 5 3.48 -16.40 -34.91
N TRP A 6 2.39 -15.64 -34.95
CA TRP A 6 2.39 -14.25 -34.50
C TRP A 6 2.48 -14.24 -32.97
N SER A 7 3.66 -13.93 -32.44
CA SER A 7 3.81 -13.57 -31.04
C SER A 7 3.17 -12.20 -30.83
N ASN A 8 1.94 -12.16 -30.37
CA ASN A 8 1.35 -10.94 -29.82
C ASN A 8 2.12 -10.61 -28.54
N LYS A 9 3.16 -9.78 -28.64
CA LYS A 9 3.66 -9.03 -27.50
C LYS A 9 2.52 -8.11 -27.08
N VAL A 10 1.80 -8.50 -26.03
CA VAL A 10 0.92 -7.56 -25.32
C VAL A 10 1.86 -6.55 -24.68
N ILE A 11 2.04 -5.40 -25.34
CA ILE A 11 2.71 -4.26 -24.73
C ILE A 11 1.81 -3.85 -23.56
N ALA A 12 2.35 -3.83 -22.34
CA ALA A 12 1.61 -3.29 -21.21
C ALA A 12 1.19 -1.85 -21.55
N GLN A 13 -0.12 -1.59 -21.56
CA GLN A 13 -0.64 -0.27 -21.88
C GLN A 13 -0.17 0.73 -20.82
N ILE A 14 0.45 1.83 -21.26
CA ILE A 14 0.82 2.95 -20.38
C ILE A 14 -0.48 3.50 -19.77
N PRO A 15 -0.56 3.64 -18.44
CA PRO A 15 -1.77 4.18 -17.81
C PRO A 15 -2.06 5.59 -18.30
N LEU A 16 -3.32 5.85 -18.64
CA LEU A 16 -3.83 7.18 -18.97
C LEU A 16 -4.15 7.95 -17.68
N VAL A 17 -3.65 9.18 -17.58
CA VAL A 17 -3.97 10.10 -16.47
C VAL A 17 -4.78 11.28 -16.96
N ALA A 18 -5.67 11.78 -16.11
CA ALA A 18 -6.44 12.98 -16.40
C ALA A 18 -5.63 14.26 -16.21
N CYS A 19 -4.58 14.21 -15.38
CA CYS A 19 -3.66 15.32 -15.16
C CYS A 19 -2.26 14.85 -14.73
N GLY A 20 -1.24 15.67 -14.93
CA GLY A 20 0.15 15.28 -14.71
C GLY A 20 0.70 14.42 -15.85
N THR A 21 1.81 13.73 -15.57
CA THR A 21 2.44 12.80 -16.50
C THR A 21 2.84 11.52 -15.77
N ILE A 22 2.87 10.40 -16.50
CA ILE A 22 3.37 9.12 -15.99
C ILE A 22 4.67 8.76 -16.72
N ASN A 23 5.68 8.36 -15.96
CA ASN A 23 6.77 7.55 -16.46
C ASN A 23 6.53 6.08 -16.09
N HIS A 24 6.29 5.24 -17.10
CA HIS A 24 5.99 3.83 -16.95
C HIS A 24 7.27 2.98 -17.08
N ILE A 25 7.57 2.21 -16.05
CA ILE A 25 8.72 1.30 -16.01
C ILE A 25 8.18 -0.13 -15.95
N GLU A 26 8.08 -0.78 -17.11
CA GLU A 26 7.44 -2.09 -17.25
C GLU A 26 8.14 -3.19 -16.40
N HIS A 27 9.47 -3.17 -16.36
CA HIS A 27 10.30 -4.18 -15.70
C HIS A 27 11.40 -3.54 -14.84
N PHE A 28 11.05 -3.08 -13.64
CA PHE A 28 12.05 -2.67 -12.66
C PHE A 28 12.70 -3.92 -12.05
N ASN A 29 13.97 -4.15 -12.39
CA ASN A 29 14.73 -5.30 -11.90
C ASN A 29 15.08 -5.15 -10.42
N SER A 30 15.02 -6.26 -9.68
CA SER A 30 15.38 -6.33 -8.27
C SER A 30 16.29 -7.52 -7.99
N LYS A 31 17.17 -7.38 -7.00
CA LYS A 31 17.95 -8.51 -6.44
C LYS A 31 17.19 -9.28 -5.36
N TYR A 32 16.10 -8.72 -4.83
CA TYR A 32 15.36 -9.26 -3.68
C TYR A 32 14.09 -10.00 -4.10
N ILE A 33 13.45 -9.57 -5.16
CA ILE A 33 12.18 -10.11 -5.67
C ILE A 33 12.17 -10.17 -7.20
N SER A 34 11.14 -10.77 -7.80
CA SER A 34 10.91 -10.69 -9.25
C SER A 34 10.72 -9.24 -9.71
N ALA A 35 10.97 -8.95 -10.98
CA ALA A 35 10.77 -7.60 -11.50
C ALA A 35 9.31 -7.14 -11.38
N HIS A 36 9.10 -5.90 -10.96
CA HIS A 36 7.79 -5.28 -10.87
C HIS A 36 7.65 -4.13 -11.86
N THR A 37 6.42 -3.90 -12.30
CA THR A 37 6.05 -2.68 -13.03
C THR A 37 5.89 -1.53 -12.05
N ILE A 38 6.42 -0.35 -12.41
CA ILE A 38 6.39 0.86 -11.59
C ILE A 38 5.88 2.02 -12.43
N ASP A 39 4.84 2.71 -11.96
CA ASP A 39 4.41 3.99 -12.52
C ASP A 39 4.86 5.12 -11.61
N VAL A 40 5.60 6.08 -12.17
CA VAL A 40 5.95 7.31 -11.47
C VAL A 40 5.10 8.44 -12.03
N TRP A 41 4.10 8.87 -11.25
CA TRP A 41 3.27 10.02 -11.59
C TRP A 41 3.90 11.31 -11.09
N LEU A 42 4.01 12.27 -12.01
CA LEU A 42 4.51 13.61 -11.77
C LEU A 42 3.35 14.61 -11.88
N PRO A 43 3.29 15.61 -10.98
CA PRO A 43 2.23 16.60 -11.01
C PRO A 43 2.34 17.50 -12.25
N GLN A 44 1.21 18.07 -12.69
CA GLN A 44 1.10 18.88 -13.92
C GLN A 44 2.19 19.95 -14.07
N ASN A 45 2.60 20.57 -12.95
CA ASN A 45 3.61 21.64 -12.92
C ASN A 45 4.93 21.15 -12.31
N TYR A 46 5.29 19.89 -12.55
CA TYR A 46 6.56 19.32 -12.11
C TYR A 46 7.74 20.16 -12.62
N ASN A 47 8.64 20.51 -11.71
CA ASN A 47 9.79 21.36 -12.01
C ASN A 47 11.02 20.83 -11.28
N HIS A 48 12.08 20.52 -12.03
CA HIS A 48 13.32 19.97 -11.49
C HIS A 48 14.00 20.86 -10.44
N LYS A 49 13.69 22.16 -10.39
CA LYS A 49 14.19 23.13 -9.39
C LYS A 49 13.43 23.10 -8.07
N ARG A 50 12.32 22.36 -7.98
CA ARG A 50 11.51 22.18 -6.76
C ARG A 50 11.66 20.74 -6.29
N ASN A 51 11.63 20.53 -4.97
CA ASN A 51 11.66 19.19 -4.39
C ASN A 51 10.28 18.79 -3.87
N TYR A 52 9.86 17.57 -4.19
CA TYR A 52 8.52 17.04 -3.90
C TYR A 52 8.57 15.93 -2.85
N PRO A 53 7.63 15.88 -1.88
CA PRO A 53 7.41 14.64 -1.13
C PRO A 53 6.98 13.51 -2.07
N VAL A 54 7.25 12.27 -1.65
CA VAL A 54 6.95 11.06 -2.42
C VAL A 54 5.98 10.19 -1.65
N LEU A 55 4.91 9.76 -2.32
CA LEU A 55 3.95 8.77 -1.84
C LEU A 55 4.14 7.46 -2.63
N TYR A 56 4.61 6.42 -1.95
CA TYR A 56 4.65 5.06 -2.50
C TYR A 56 3.28 4.41 -2.28
N LEU A 57 2.65 3.91 -3.34
CA LEU A 57 1.29 3.38 -3.30
C LEU A 57 1.25 1.98 -3.91
N HIS A 58 0.74 1.01 -3.17
CA HIS A 58 0.64 -0.38 -3.62
C HIS A 58 -0.53 -0.62 -4.59
N ASP A 59 -0.52 -1.78 -5.26
CA ASP A 59 -1.55 -2.21 -6.21
C ASP A 59 -1.72 -1.24 -7.40
N GLY A 60 -0.57 -0.83 -7.96
CA GLY A 60 -0.43 0.25 -8.94
C GLY A 60 -1.34 0.19 -10.18
N ARG A 61 -1.71 -1.01 -10.64
CA ARG A 61 -2.62 -1.24 -11.78
C ARG A 61 -3.96 -0.51 -11.66
N SER A 62 -4.44 -0.28 -10.44
CA SER A 62 -5.75 0.32 -10.17
C SER A 62 -5.68 1.80 -9.78
N ILE A 63 -4.48 2.39 -9.74
CA ILE A 63 -4.30 3.71 -9.13
C ILE A 63 -4.72 4.85 -10.05
N PHE A 64 -4.28 4.79 -11.32
CA PHE A 64 -4.41 5.90 -12.27
C PHE A 64 -5.38 5.63 -13.42
N ASP A 65 -5.48 4.39 -13.90
CA ASP A 65 -6.21 4.09 -15.14
C ASP A 65 -7.16 2.91 -14.96
N SER A 66 -8.45 3.20 -15.07
CA SER A 66 -9.55 2.25 -15.01
C SER A 66 -9.50 1.24 -16.15
N THR A 67 -8.95 1.57 -17.33
CA THR A 67 -8.91 0.66 -18.48
C THR A 67 -8.02 -0.57 -18.25
N LEU A 68 -7.16 -0.54 -17.23
CA LEU A 68 -6.25 -1.63 -16.86
C LEU A 68 -6.87 -2.67 -15.92
N VAL A 69 -8.12 -2.47 -15.47
CA VAL A 69 -8.82 -3.36 -14.53
C VAL A 69 -10.15 -3.83 -15.13
N GLY A 70 -10.45 -5.13 -15.02
CA GLY A 70 -11.61 -5.78 -15.67
C GLY A 70 -12.99 -5.17 -15.39
N GLU A 71 -13.14 -4.39 -14.30
CA GLU A 71 -14.38 -3.67 -13.96
C GLU A 71 -14.32 -2.15 -14.24
N ARG A 72 -13.29 -1.65 -14.91
CA ARG A 72 -13.06 -0.21 -15.14
C ARG A 72 -13.07 0.63 -13.86
N GLN A 73 -12.43 0.15 -12.81
CA GLN A 73 -12.34 0.85 -11.53
C GLN A 73 -10.92 1.35 -11.29
N GLU A 74 -10.81 2.62 -10.92
CA GLU A 74 -9.55 3.27 -10.54
C GLU A 74 -9.73 4.07 -9.25
N TRP A 75 -8.64 4.39 -8.57
CA TRP A 75 -8.67 5.20 -7.34
C TRP A 75 -8.84 6.71 -7.58
N LYS A 76 -8.54 7.20 -8.79
CA LYS A 76 -8.53 8.63 -9.14
C LYS A 76 -7.55 9.46 -8.31
N VAL A 77 -6.34 8.92 -8.13
CA VAL A 77 -5.32 9.55 -7.29
C VAL A 77 -4.82 10.85 -7.91
N ASP A 78 -4.56 10.87 -9.22
CA ASP A 78 -4.10 12.05 -9.94
C ASP A 78 -5.14 13.19 -9.89
N GLU A 79 -6.42 12.92 -10.18
CA GLU A 79 -7.44 13.98 -10.13
C GLU A 79 -7.67 14.49 -8.71
N THR A 80 -7.63 13.58 -7.72
CA THR A 80 -7.81 13.97 -6.33
C THR A 80 -6.64 14.84 -5.86
N ILE A 81 -5.39 14.47 -6.19
CA ILE A 81 -4.22 15.29 -5.83
C ILE A 81 -4.29 16.64 -6.53
N ALA A 82 -4.55 16.69 -7.84
CA ALA A 82 -4.62 17.95 -8.58
C ALA A 82 -5.68 18.90 -8.02
N ARG A 83 -6.86 18.37 -7.67
CA ARG A 83 -7.93 19.13 -7.01
C ARG A 83 -7.50 19.62 -5.62
N LEU A 84 -6.96 18.77 -4.76
CA LEU A 84 -6.57 19.17 -3.41
C LEU A 84 -5.39 20.17 -3.41
N VAL A 85 -4.51 20.12 -4.40
CA VAL A 85 -3.44 21.10 -4.61
C VAL A 85 -4.01 22.44 -5.05
N SER A 86 -4.96 22.46 -6.00
CA SER A 86 -5.60 23.71 -6.46
C SER A 86 -6.47 24.35 -5.38
N GLU A 87 -7.11 23.56 -4.52
CA GLU A 87 -7.82 23.98 -3.31
C GLU A 87 -6.88 24.41 -2.16
N ASN A 88 -5.55 24.36 -2.36
CA ASN A 88 -4.53 24.71 -1.36
C ASN A 88 -4.56 23.84 -0.07
N LYS A 89 -5.18 22.65 -0.11
CA LYS A 89 -5.31 21.75 1.05
C LYS A 89 -4.06 20.90 1.31
N ILE A 90 -3.39 20.48 0.24
CA ILE A 90 -2.16 19.69 0.33
C ILE A 90 -1.00 20.33 -0.43
N ARG A 91 0.21 20.00 -0.02
CA ARG A 91 1.39 20.29 -0.84
C ARG A 91 1.45 19.31 -2.02
N ASP A 92 1.95 19.80 -3.13
CA ASP A 92 2.19 19.00 -4.34
C ASP A 92 3.16 17.83 -4.07
N CYS A 93 3.05 16.71 -4.79
CA CYS A 93 3.83 15.49 -4.53
C CYS A 93 4.09 14.64 -5.79
N ILE A 94 5.02 13.69 -5.68
CA ILE A 94 5.22 12.59 -6.64
C ILE A 94 4.52 11.35 -6.08
N VAL A 95 3.89 10.56 -6.94
CA VAL A 95 3.33 9.25 -6.57
C VAL A 95 4.09 8.15 -7.30
N VAL A 96 4.57 7.16 -6.55
CA VAL A 96 5.24 5.96 -7.08
C VAL A 96 4.31 4.79 -6.85
N ALA A 97 3.62 4.36 -7.89
CA ALA A 97 2.68 3.25 -7.84
C ALA A 97 3.39 1.93 -8.17
N ILE A 98 3.38 1.00 -7.22
CA ILE A 98 4.06 -0.30 -7.32
C ILE A 98 3.01 -1.34 -7.71
N TRP A 99 3.14 -1.91 -8.90
CA TRP A 99 2.24 -2.97 -9.35
C TRP A 99 2.52 -4.23 -8.57
N ASN A 100 1.48 -4.91 -8.13
CA ASN A 100 1.62 -6.24 -7.52
C ASN A 100 1.88 -7.30 -8.60
N ASP A 101 2.48 -8.42 -8.21
CA ASP A 101 2.30 -9.67 -8.92
C ASP A 101 1.11 -10.41 -8.27
N PRO A 102 -0.03 -10.63 -8.96
CA PRO A 102 -1.18 -11.32 -8.37
C PRO A 102 -0.85 -12.71 -7.82
N THR A 103 0.16 -13.39 -8.39
CA THR A 103 0.63 -14.71 -7.95
C THR A 103 1.24 -14.64 -6.55
N TYR A 104 2.00 -13.58 -6.29
CA TYR A 104 2.83 -13.45 -5.10
C TYR A 104 2.40 -12.36 -4.13
N ARG A 105 1.35 -11.58 -4.46
CA ARG A 105 0.88 -10.44 -3.65
C ARG A 105 0.71 -10.78 -2.18
N PHE A 106 0.10 -11.94 -1.86
CA PHE A 106 -0.03 -12.38 -0.47
C PHE A 106 1.33 -12.67 0.17
N SER A 107 2.22 -13.38 -0.52
CA SER A 107 3.58 -13.66 -0.04
C SER A 107 4.42 -12.39 0.17
N GLU A 108 4.23 -11.37 -0.67
CA GLU A 108 4.95 -10.10 -0.60
C GLU A 108 4.38 -9.14 0.45
N TYR A 109 3.06 -9.15 0.67
CA TYR A 109 2.39 -8.12 1.49
C TYR A 109 2.06 -8.60 2.92
N PHE A 110 2.06 -9.90 3.17
CA PHE A 110 1.75 -10.43 4.50
C PHE A 110 2.94 -10.22 5.45
N PRO A 111 2.77 -9.57 6.62
CA PRO A 111 3.87 -9.28 7.54
C PRO A 111 4.63 -10.53 8.00
N GLN A 112 5.85 -10.69 7.50
CA GLN A 112 6.68 -11.87 7.71
C GLN A 112 7.03 -12.08 9.18
N ARG A 113 7.61 -11.10 9.85
CA ARG A 113 8.03 -11.25 11.26
C ARG A 113 6.88 -11.61 12.22
N PRO A 114 5.71 -10.94 12.19
CA PRO A 114 4.56 -11.37 13.00
C PRO A 114 4.13 -12.80 12.69
N PHE A 115 4.14 -13.21 11.42
CA PHE A 115 3.75 -14.55 11.02
C PHE A 115 4.73 -15.62 11.52
N GLU A 116 6.03 -15.34 11.43
CA GLU A 116 7.11 -16.27 11.83
C GLU A 116 7.18 -16.50 13.34
N THR A 117 6.49 -15.69 14.16
CA THR A 117 6.33 -15.97 15.61
C THR A 117 5.36 -17.12 15.92
N LEU A 118 4.54 -17.53 14.95
CA LEU A 118 3.64 -18.67 15.10
C LEU A 118 4.44 -19.99 15.09
N ALA A 119 3.95 -21.02 15.78
CA ALA A 119 4.55 -22.34 15.70
C ALA A 119 4.54 -22.88 14.25
N ASP A 120 5.57 -23.62 13.85
CA ASP A 120 5.70 -24.16 12.49
C ASP A 120 4.49 -24.97 12.03
N SER A 121 3.86 -25.72 12.94
CA SER A 121 2.64 -26.48 12.64
C SER A 121 1.47 -25.57 12.24
N ILE A 122 1.32 -24.44 12.90
CA ILE A 122 0.30 -23.43 12.60
C ILE A 122 0.62 -22.75 11.27
N GLN A 123 1.89 -22.34 11.07
CA GLN A 123 2.31 -21.74 9.81
C GLN A 123 2.03 -22.67 8.62
N ASN A 124 2.44 -23.95 8.72
CA ASN A 124 2.22 -24.94 7.67
C ASN A 124 0.73 -25.24 7.44
N ASN A 125 -0.10 -25.21 8.50
CA ASN A 125 -1.55 -25.28 8.33
C ASN A 125 -2.06 -24.10 7.50
N ILE A 126 -1.71 -22.86 7.86
CA ILE A 126 -2.15 -21.67 7.11
C ILE A 126 -1.72 -21.74 5.64
N TYR A 127 -0.46 -22.11 5.35
CA TYR A 127 0.00 -22.28 3.96
C TYR A 127 -0.80 -23.32 3.16
N SER A 128 -1.29 -24.38 3.80
CA SER A 128 -2.00 -25.47 3.13
C SER A 128 -3.52 -25.24 3.03
N THR A 129 -4.11 -24.56 4.00
CA THR A 129 -5.57 -24.44 4.14
C THR A 129 -6.11 -23.07 3.75
N ALA A 130 -5.33 -21.99 3.87
CA ALA A 130 -5.83 -20.65 3.63
C ALA A 130 -6.16 -20.42 2.15
N LYS A 131 -7.44 -20.13 1.89
CA LYS A 131 -7.99 -19.95 0.55
C LYS A 131 -8.97 -18.79 0.49
N TYR A 132 -9.15 -18.25 -0.71
CA TYR A 132 -10.23 -17.33 -1.07
C TYR A 132 -10.78 -17.71 -2.43
N ASN A 133 -12.10 -17.86 -2.55
CA ASN A 133 -12.76 -18.36 -3.77
C ASN A 133 -12.11 -19.64 -4.32
N ASN A 134 -11.79 -20.59 -3.43
CA ASN A 134 -11.09 -21.85 -3.72
C ASN A 134 -9.64 -21.75 -4.21
N LEU A 135 -9.10 -20.54 -4.37
CA LEU A 135 -7.69 -20.30 -4.70
C LEU A 135 -6.86 -20.21 -3.44
N ARG A 136 -5.64 -20.78 -3.46
CA ARG A 136 -4.69 -20.65 -2.35
C ARG A 136 -4.28 -19.18 -2.20
N LEU A 137 -4.19 -18.72 -0.96
CA LEU A 137 -3.70 -17.37 -0.69
C LEU A 137 -2.20 -17.27 -1.00
N PHE A 138 -1.42 -18.26 -0.58
CA PHE A 138 0.04 -18.25 -0.70
C PHE A 138 0.51 -19.22 -1.78
N ASN A 139 1.15 -18.70 -2.83
CA ASN A 139 1.80 -19.51 -3.88
C ASN A 139 3.29 -19.75 -3.60
N SER A 140 3.80 -19.19 -2.52
CA SER A 140 5.18 -19.30 -2.03
C SER A 140 5.20 -19.02 -0.52
N ARG A 141 6.35 -19.22 0.14
CA ARG A 141 6.52 -18.73 1.51
C ARG A 141 6.39 -17.20 1.53
N ILE A 142 5.97 -16.65 2.66
CA ILE A 142 5.95 -15.20 2.86
C ILE A 142 7.40 -14.68 2.80
N TYR A 143 7.63 -13.60 2.05
CA TYR A 143 8.93 -12.94 1.91
C TYR A 143 8.79 -11.42 1.90
N SER A 144 7.85 -10.86 2.68
CA SER A 144 7.63 -9.42 2.73
C SER A 144 8.87 -8.62 3.12
N ASP A 145 9.81 -9.21 3.87
CA ASP A 145 11.07 -8.52 4.20
C ASP A 145 11.90 -8.24 2.94
N ASN A 146 11.96 -9.17 1.99
CA ASN A 146 12.61 -8.98 0.68
C ASN A 146 11.88 -7.95 -0.16
N TYR A 147 10.54 -7.95 -0.14
CA TYR A 147 9.75 -6.92 -0.82
C TYR A 147 10.05 -5.52 -0.27
N LEU A 148 10.19 -5.38 1.06
CA LEU A 148 10.59 -4.11 1.67
C LEU A 148 12.05 -3.73 1.36
N LEU A 149 12.96 -4.70 1.22
CA LEU A 149 14.33 -4.43 0.76
C LEU A 149 14.34 -3.91 -0.68
N PHE A 150 13.54 -4.48 -1.59
CA PHE A 150 13.33 -3.94 -2.92
C PHE A 150 12.91 -2.46 -2.87
N ILE A 151 11.89 -2.13 -2.06
CA ILE A 151 11.42 -0.74 -1.96
C ILE A 151 12.50 0.18 -1.40
N THR A 152 13.15 -0.23 -0.32
CA THR A 152 13.99 0.67 0.49
C THR A 152 15.43 0.77 -0.01
N GLN A 153 15.96 -0.30 -0.61
CA GLN A 153 17.36 -0.40 -1.06
C GLN A 153 17.52 -0.21 -2.56
N GLU A 154 16.46 -0.37 -3.35
CA GLU A 154 16.55 -0.28 -4.82
C GLU A 154 15.61 0.79 -5.38
N LEU A 155 14.30 0.66 -5.14
CA LEU A 155 13.33 1.56 -5.75
C LEU A 155 13.45 3.00 -5.24
N LYS A 156 13.43 3.20 -3.91
CA LYS A 156 13.53 4.56 -3.35
C LYS A 156 14.82 5.27 -3.76
N PRO A 157 16.02 4.65 -3.68
CA PRO A 157 17.24 5.27 -4.18
C PRO A 157 17.18 5.64 -5.66
N TYR A 158 16.59 4.78 -6.52
CA TYR A 158 16.36 5.11 -7.92
C TYR A 158 15.46 6.34 -8.07
N ILE A 159 14.33 6.39 -7.37
CA ILE A 159 13.39 7.52 -7.42
C ILE A 159 14.05 8.82 -6.95
N ASP A 160 14.80 8.78 -5.85
CA ASP A 160 15.50 9.95 -5.32
C ASP A 160 16.64 10.44 -6.25
N SER A 161 17.21 9.55 -7.07
CA SER A 161 18.24 9.91 -8.05
C SER A 161 17.65 10.42 -9.37
N ALA A 162 16.50 9.89 -9.80
CA ALA A 162 15.91 10.18 -11.11
C ALA A 162 14.97 11.40 -11.08
N TYR A 163 14.42 11.74 -9.91
CA TYR A 163 13.43 12.80 -9.76
C TYR A 163 13.80 13.78 -8.64
N SER A 164 13.25 14.99 -8.68
CA SER A 164 13.50 16.03 -7.68
C SER A 164 12.67 15.77 -6.41
N THR A 165 13.15 14.87 -5.56
CA THR A 165 12.44 14.46 -4.34
C THR A 165 12.93 15.22 -3.11
N LYS A 166 12.06 15.28 -2.09
CA LYS A 166 12.46 15.49 -0.70
C LYS A 166 12.73 14.12 -0.08
N GLY A 167 13.87 13.50 -0.39
CA GLY A 167 14.19 12.11 0.02
C GLY A 167 14.30 11.83 1.53
N ASN A 168 14.05 12.83 2.40
CA ASN A 168 14.05 12.65 3.85
C ASN A 168 12.75 12.05 4.38
N ARG A 169 12.85 11.41 5.55
CA ARG A 169 11.75 10.74 6.25
C ARG A 169 10.44 11.52 6.29
N ARG A 170 10.47 12.81 6.65
CA ARG A 170 9.25 13.63 6.83
C ARG A 170 8.45 13.84 5.56
N ASN A 171 9.01 13.49 4.40
CA ASN A 171 8.44 13.69 3.08
C ASN A 171 8.36 12.38 2.27
N THR A 172 8.58 11.23 2.92
CA THR A 172 8.45 9.91 2.30
C THR A 172 7.29 9.18 2.98
N PHE A 173 6.27 8.84 2.21
CA PHE A 173 5.04 8.20 2.69
C PHE A 173 4.79 6.89 1.95
N ILE A 174 4.13 5.93 2.60
CA ILE A 174 3.74 4.66 1.99
C ILE A 174 2.27 4.35 2.29
N ALA A 175 1.55 3.80 1.34
CA ALA A 175 0.13 3.55 1.50
C ALA A 175 -0.37 2.37 0.66
N GLY A 176 -1.57 1.89 1.01
CA GLY A 176 -2.30 0.90 0.24
C GLY A 176 -3.62 0.53 0.90
N SER A 177 -4.39 -0.34 0.27
CA SER A 177 -5.60 -0.90 0.85
C SER A 177 -5.47 -2.38 1.18
N SER A 178 -6.30 -2.90 2.09
CA SER A 178 -6.33 -4.34 2.40
C SER A 178 -4.95 -4.84 2.85
N LEU A 179 -4.40 -5.88 2.20
CA LEU A 179 -3.00 -6.28 2.38
C LEU A 179 -1.98 -5.18 2.06
N GLY A 180 -2.26 -4.31 1.08
CA GLY A 180 -1.45 -3.12 0.77
C GLY A 180 -1.32 -2.17 1.96
N GLY A 181 -2.41 -1.99 2.72
CA GLY A 181 -2.38 -1.23 3.97
C GLY A 181 -1.58 -1.94 5.06
N MET A 182 -1.63 -3.27 5.10
CA MET A 182 -0.88 -4.08 6.05
C MET A 182 0.64 -4.05 5.79
N ILE A 183 1.09 -4.25 4.54
CA ILE A 183 2.51 -4.13 4.19
C ILE A 183 3.03 -2.70 4.35
N SER A 184 2.19 -1.69 4.12
CA SER A 184 2.51 -0.28 4.39
C SER A 184 2.76 -0.03 5.88
N LEU A 185 1.91 -0.57 6.75
CA LEU A 185 2.10 -0.49 8.21
C LEU A 185 3.37 -1.24 8.65
N TYR A 186 3.60 -2.42 8.09
CA TYR A 186 4.81 -3.19 8.35
C TYR A 186 6.07 -2.42 7.92
N ALA A 187 6.04 -1.78 6.75
CA ALA A 187 7.14 -0.98 6.22
C ALA A 187 7.57 0.17 7.14
N ILE A 188 6.62 0.93 7.70
CA ILE A 188 6.96 2.03 8.62
C ILE A 188 7.45 1.52 9.98
N CYS A 189 7.03 0.33 10.42
CA CYS A 189 7.54 -0.31 11.63
C CYS A 189 8.98 -0.82 11.45
N GLU A 190 9.29 -1.45 10.31
CA GLU A 190 10.63 -1.97 10.01
C GLU A 190 11.61 -0.86 9.58
N TYR A 191 11.14 0.14 8.85
CA TYR A 191 11.97 1.22 8.31
C TYR A 191 11.50 2.62 8.76
N PRO A 192 11.39 2.89 10.08
CA PRO A 192 10.89 4.16 10.59
C PRO A 192 11.87 5.32 10.33
N LYS A 193 13.11 5.06 9.91
CA LYS A 193 14.03 6.11 9.47
C LYS A 193 13.77 6.56 8.03
N ILE A 194 13.07 5.74 7.24
CA ILE A 194 12.77 5.99 5.83
C ILE A 194 11.37 6.58 5.67
N PHE A 195 10.36 5.94 6.25
CA PHE A 195 8.96 6.38 6.10
C PHE A 195 8.55 7.31 7.24
N GLY A 196 8.04 8.50 6.91
CA GLY A 196 7.55 9.47 7.89
C GLY A 196 6.06 9.36 8.17
N GLY A 197 5.32 8.65 7.32
CA GLY A 197 3.92 8.39 7.56
C GLY A 197 3.36 7.30 6.64
N VAL A 198 2.22 6.78 7.06
CA VAL A 198 1.54 5.67 6.42
C VAL A 198 0.04 5.95 6.31
N ALA A 199 -0.59 5.47 5.22
CA ALA A 199 -2.05 5.39 5.12
C ALA A 199 -2.49 3.96 4.80
N CYS A 200 -3.29 3.39 5.69
CA CYS A 200 -3.72 2.00 5.64
C CYS A 200 -5.24 1.95 5.43
N LEU A 201 -5.69 1.81 4.18
CA LEU A 201 -7.11 1.83 3.86
C LEU A 201 -7.73 0.43 4.00
N SER A 202 -8.83 0.29 4.73
CA SER A 202 -9.49 -1.03 4.92
C SER A 202 -8.50 -2.16 5.24
N THR A 203 -7.58 -1.93 6.19
CA THR A 203 -6.49 -2.86 6.50
C THR A 203 -7.03 -4.26 6.81
N HIS A 204 -6.53 -5.29 6.12
CA HIS A 204 -7.05 -6.65 6.22
C HIS A 204 -6.58 -7.36 7.51
N TRP A 205 -6.98 -6.86 8.69
CA TRP A 205 -6.49 -7.32 9.99
C TRP A 205 -6.50 -8.84 10.24
N PRO A 206 -7.50 -9.61 9.76
CA PRO A 206 -7.47 -11.07 9.83
C PRO A 206 -6.25 -11.71 9.15
N GLY A 207 -5.66 -11.06 8.13
CA GLY A 207 -4.59 -11.59 7.28
C GLY A 207 -5.08 -12.67 6.30
N ILE A 208 -5.98 -13.54 6.76
CA ILE A 208 -6.66 -14.58 6.01
C ILE A 208 -8.19 -14.43 6.15
N PHE A 209 -8.96 -15.14 5.32
CA PHE A 209 -10.42 -15.00 5.25
C PHE A 209 -11.20 -15.79 6.31
N THR A 210 -10.54 -16.25 7.38
CA THR A 210 -11.14 -16.96 8.51
C THR A 210 -10.97 -16.14 9.78
N LEU A 211 -12.06 -15.96 10.55
CA LEU A 211 -12.02 -15.24 11.83
C LEU A 211 -11.93 -16.19 13.04
N VAL A 212 -12.54 -17.37 12.94
CA VAL A 212 -12.55 -18.38 14.00
C VAL A 212 -11.17 -19.03 14.08
N ASP A 213 -10.63 -19.16 15.29
CA ASP A 213 -9.33 -19.77 15.57
C ASP A 213 -8.17 -19.21 14.73
N ASN A 214 -8.27 -17.94 14.33
CA ASN A 214 -7.22 -17.27 13.57
C ASN A 214 -6.18 -16.66 14.52
N PRO A 215 -4.93 -17.17 14.55
CA PRO A 215 -3.93 -16.69 15.50
C PRO A 215 -3.21 -15.43 15.01
N PHE A 216 -3.31 -15.09 13.72
CA PHE A 216 -2.52 -14.02 13.13
C PHE A 216 -2.85 -12.60 13.66
N PRO A 217 -4.12 -12.21 13.87
CA PRO A 217 -4.41 -10.87 14.40
C PRO A 217 -3.73 -10.61 15.73
N LYS A 218 -3.63 -11.62 16.60
CA LYS A 218 -2.93 -11.49 17.88
C LYS A 218 -1.43 -11.24 17.66
N THR A 219 -0.77 -12.00 16.79
CA THR A 219 0.67 -11.80 16.54
C THR A 219 0.96 -10.44 15.91
N MET A 220 0.08 -9.96 15.03
CA MET A 220 0.18 -8.61 14.47
C MET A 220 0.03 -7.53 15.55
N LEU A 221 -0.92 -7.67 16.48
CA LEU A 221 -1.08 -6.74 17.60
C LEU A 221 0.13 -6.74 18.55
N ASP A 222 0.65 -7.93 18.89
CA ASP A 222 1.85 -8.09 19.73
C ASP A 222 3.09 -7.45 19.06
N TYR A 223 3.21 -7.63 17.74
CA TYR A 223 4.25 -6.98 16.95
C TYR A 223 4.14 -5.45 16.99
N LEU A 224 2.93 -4.88 16.81
CA LEU A 224 2.74 -3.43 16.84
C LEU A 224 3.06 -2.84 18.23
N GLN A 225 2.76 -3.55 19.32
CA GLN A 225 3.13 -3.10 20.66
C GLN A 225 4.64 -2.90 20.83
N THR A 226 5.47 -3.65 20.10
CA THR A 226 6.93 -3.63 20.22
C THR A 226 7.61 -2.80 19.12
N HIS A 227 7.06 -2.80 17.90
CA HIS A 227 7.72 -2.24 16.71
C HIS A 227 7.12 -0.91 16.22
N LEU A 228 5.97 -0.47 16.74
CA LEU A 228 5.40 0.82 16.35
C LEU A 228 6.39 1.95 16.72
N PRO A 229 6.83 2.79 15.76
CA PRO A 229 7.86 3.78 16.03
C PRO A 229 7.36 4.90 16.94
N LYS A 230 8.28 5.74 17.45
CA LYS A 230 7.91 6.84 18.36
C LYS A 230 7.25 8.01 17.61
N ARG A 231 6.46 8.82 18.34
CA ARG A 231 5.54 9.96 17.99
C ARG A 231 5.84 10.90 16.80
N LYS A 232 6.93 10.78 16.06
CA LYS A 232 7.26 11.66 14.91
C LYS A 232 6.73 11.14 13.57
N HIS A 233 5.93 10.09 13.57
CA HIS A 233 5.37 9.44 12.39
C HIS A 233 3.88 9.75 12.27
N LYS A 234 3.33 9.73 11.06
CA LYS A 234 1.90 9.90 10.82
C LYS A 234 1.26 8.56 10.51
N PHE A 235 0.13 8.24 11.14
CA PHE A 235 -0.64 7.02 10.84
C PHE A 235 -2.07 7.40 10.48
N TYR A 236 -2.47 7.08 9.26
CA TYR A 236 -3.86 7.13 8.85
C TYR A 236 -4.40 5.72 8.71
N PHE A 237 -5.58 5.48 9.26
CA PHE A 237 -6.36 4.27 9.07
C PHE A 237 -7.78 4.62 8.64
N ASP A 238 -8.38 3.76 7.85
CA ASP A 238 -9.84 3.75 7.70
C ASP A 238 -10.39 2.35 7.50
N PHE A 239 -11.72 2.23 7.62
CA PHE A 239 -12.45 1.01 7.28
C PHE A 239 -13.93 1.33 6.98
N GLY A 240 -14.56 0.47 6.19
CA GLY A 240 -15.98 0.51 5.86
C GLY A 240 -16.88 -0.19 6.89
N GLY A 241 -18.19 -0.02 6.75
CA GLY A 241 -19.21 -0.72 7.55
C GLY A 241 -19.98 -1.81 6.80
N LYS A 242 -19.57 -2.17 5.58
CA LYS A 242 -20.22 -3.21 4.76
C LYS A 242 -19.27 -4.32 4.32
N GLY A 243 -19.81 -5.50 4.07
CA GLY A 243 -19.04 -6.67 3.63
C GLY A 243 -17.97 -7.08 4.64
N ILE A 244 -16.79 -7.47 4.15
CA ILE A 244 -15.67 -7.93 5.00
C ILE A 244 -15.11 -6.82 5.91
N ASP A 245 -15.28 -5.53 5.56
CA ASP A 245 -14.80 -4.41 6.39
C ASP A 245 -15.48 -4.34 7.76
N THR A 246 -16.69 -4.90 7.89
CA THR A 246 -17.37 -5.01 9.20
C THR A 246 -16.53 -5.75 10.24
N THR A 247 -15.65 -6.64 9.79
CA THR A 247 -14.77 -7.44 10.64
C THR A 247 -13.57 -6.64 11.18
N TYR A 248 -13.24 -5.49 10.57
CA TYR A 248 -12.03 -4.74 10.88
C TYR A 248 -12.17 -3.80 12.08
N LYS A 249 -13.41 -3.40 12.43
CA LYS A 249 -13.68 -2.43 13.49
C LYS A 249 -13.07 -2.83 14.84
N THR A 250 -13.22 -4.09 15.24
CA THR A 250 -12.70 -4.58 16.53
C THR A 250 -11.18 -4.54 16.55
N PHE A 251 -10.52 -5.04 15.51
CA PHE A 251 -9.05 -5.01 15.42
C PHE A 251 -8.51 -3.59 15.32
N GLN A 252 -9.15 -2.73 14.53
CA GLN A 252 -8.74 -1.33 14.41
C GLN A 252 -8.81 -0.60 15.76
N LYS A 253 -9.85 -0.83 16.57
CA LYS A 253 -9.91 -0.26 17.93
C LYS A 253 -8.74 -0.70 18.80
N MET A 254 -8.33 -1.97 18.72
CA MET A 254 -7.16 -2.46 19.47
C MET A 254 -5.87 -1.79 18.99
N VAL A 255 -5.71 -1.59 17.67
CA VAL A 255 -4.57 -0.86 17.08
C VAL A 255 -4.57 0.61 17.51
N ASP A 256 -5.73 1.25 17.58
CA ASP A 256 -5.87 2.63 18.08
C ASP A 256 -5.47 2.74 19.56
N GLU A 257 -5.81 1.77 20.40
CA GLU A 257 -5.36 1.73 21.80
C GLU A 257 -3.84 1.57 21.90
N ILE A 258 -3.20 0.75 21.05
CA ILE A 258 -1.73 0.68 20.97
C ILE A 258 -1.16 2.06 20.62
N GLY A 259 -1.75 2.74 19.63
CA GLY A 259 -1.38 4.12 19.26
C GLY A 259 -1.46 5.08 20.45
N LYS A 260 -2.58 5.08 21.19
CA LYS A 260 -2.77 5.91 22.39
C LYS A 260 -1.73 5.61 23.47
N LEU A 261 -1.45 4.35 23.77
CA LEU A 261 -0.43 3.93 24.74
C LEU A 261 0.99 4.33 24.30
N LYS A 262 1.25 4.33 22.99
CA LYS A 262 2.47 4.88 22.37
C LYS A 262 2.42 6.39 22.21
N ASN A 263 1.48 7.04 22.89
CA ASN A 263 1.36 8.48 23.00
C ASN A 263 1.03 9.17 21.66
N TYR A 264 0.38 8.51 20.72
CA TYR A 264 -0.13 9.19 19.52
C TYR A 264 -1.34 10.07 19.84
N THR A 265 -1.56 11.12 19.04
CA THR A 265 -2.72 12.01 19.15
C THR A 265 -3.34 12.25 17.78
N ALA A 266 -4.50 12.90 17.71
CA ALA A 266 -5.15 13.26 16.45
C ALA A 266 -4.25 14.06 15.46
N LYS A 267 -3.15 14.66 15.93
CA LYS A 267 -2.17 15.35 15.08
C LYS A 267 -1.36 14.40 14.18
N ASN A 268 -1.19 13.15 14.61
CA ASN A 268 -0.28 12.19 13.98
C ASN A 268 -0.81 10.74 13.98
N TRP A 269 -2.07 10.55 14.40
CA TRP A 269 -2.83 9.31 14.29
C TRP A 269 -4.30 9.64 14.02
N LEU A 270 -4.85 9.13 12.92
CA LEU A 270 -6.24 9.34 12.54
C LEU A 270 -6.85 8.03 12.06
N THR A 271 -8.00 7.69 12.62
CA THR A 271 -8.81 6.53 12.19
C THR A 271 -10.20 7.02 11.82
N LEU A 272 -10.67 6.70 10.62
CA LEU A 272 -12.01 7.05 10.14
C LEU A 272 -12.84 5.80 9.83
N GLU A 273 -14.11 5.80 10.24
CA GLU A 273 -15.09 4.77 9.89
C GLU A 273 -16.04 5.32 8.82
N PHE A 274 -16.30 4.54 7.77
CA PHE A 274 -17.23 4.87 6.70
C PHE A 274 -18.35 3.82 6.65
N PRO A 275 -19.43 3.96 7.44
CA PRO A 275 -20.44 2.91 7.64
C PRO A 275 -21.05 2.37 6.35
N ASP A 276 -21.15 3.20 5.31
CA ASP A 276 -21.76 2.83 4.04
C ASP A 276 -20.80 2.24 3.00
N ALA A 277 -19.50 2.21 3.29
CA ALA A 277 -18.46 1.72 2.39
C ALA A 277 -18.25 0.21 2.51
N ASP A 278 -17.99 -0.43 1.37
CA ASP A 278 -17.57 -1.83 1.24
C ASP A 278 -16.05 -1.95 0.99
N HIS A 279 -15.55 -3.18 0.84
CA HIS A 279 -14.13 -3.46 0.56
C HIS A 279 -13.86 -3.44 -0.95
N SER A 280 -13.92 -2.27 -1.58
CA SER A 280 -13.77 -2.12 -3.04
C SER A 280 -12.96 -0.89 -3.46
N ILE A 281 -12.41 -0.93 -4.68
CA ILE A 281 -11.73 0.22 -5.30
C ILE A 281 -12.66 1.43 -5.39
N ARG A 282 -13.93 1.21 -5.78
CA ARG A 282 -14.97 2.24 -5.78
C ARG A 282 -15.12 2.93 -4.43
N ALA A 283 -15.07 2.19 -3.32
CA ALA A 283 -15.13 2.76 -1.98
C ALA A 283 -13.86 3.55 -1.66
N TRP A 284 -12.68 2.98 -1.87
CA TRP A 284 -11.39 3.63 -1.59
C TRP A 284 -11.21 4.95 -2.35
N LYS A 285 -11.61 4.98 -3.62
CA LYS A 285 -11.68 6.19 -4.45
C LYS A 285 -12.43 7.33 -3.77
N LYS A 286 -13.57 7.06 -3.11
CA LYS A 286 -14.38 8.10 -2.45
C LYS A 286 -13.73 8.68 -1.19
N ARG A 287 -12.68 8.04 -0.67
CA ARG A 287 -12.06 8.37 0.63
C ARG A 287 -10.57 8.68 0.52
N ILE A 288 -9.95 8.55 -0.65
CA ILE A 288 -8.52 8.78 -0.85
C ILE A 288 -8.09 10.22 -0.52
N GLU A 289 -9.01 11.19 -0.53
CA GLU A 289 -8.70 12.56 -0.11
C GLU A 289 -8.28 12.67 1.36
N PHE A 290 -8.90 11.90 2.27
CA PHE A 290 -8.62 11.98 3.71
C PHE A 290 -7.17 11.59 4.07
N PRO A 291 -6.60 10.46 3.61
CA PRO A 291 -5.20 10.16 3.86
C PRO A 291 -4.26 11.13 3.15
N LEU A 292 -4.59 11.59 1.94
CA LEU A 292 -3.79 12.59 1.21
C LEU A 292 -3.69 13.89 2.01
N GLU A 293 -4.82 14.43 2.47
CA GLU A 293 -4.86 15.60 3.33
C GLU A 293 -4.07 15.38 4.62
N PHE A 294 -4.23 14.24 5.28
CA PHE A 294 -3.54 13.95 6.53
C PHE A 294 -2.00 13.88 6.38
N LEU A 295 -1.51 13.19 5.35
CA LEU A 295 -0.08 13.00 5.12
C LEU A 295 0.59 14.25 4.53
N LEU A 296 -0.04 14.84 3.50
CA LEU A 296 0.51 15.89 2.65
C LEU A 296 0.05 17.30 3.02
N LYS A 297 -0.68 17.49 4.13
CA LYS A 297 -1.04 18.81 4.66
C LYS A 297 0.11 19.81 4.55
N LYS A 298 -0.21 21.03 4.10
CA LYS A 298 0.71 22.17 4.09
C LYS A 298 1.08 22.60 5.50
#